data_AF-A0A2E1RD19-F1
#
_entry.id   AF-A0A2E1RD19-F1
#
_cell.length_a   1.000
_cell.length_b   1.000
_cell.length_c   1.000
_cell.angle_alpha   90.00
_cell.angle_beta   90.00
_cell.angle_gamma   90.00
#
_symmetry.space_group_name_H-M   'P 1'
#
loop_
_entity.id
_entity.type
_entity.pdbx_description
1 polymer ?
#
loop_
_entity_poly.entity_id
_entity_poly.type
_entity_poly.pdbx_seq_one_letter_code
_entity_poly.pdbx_strand_id
1 'polypeptide(L)'
;MPKLLEKHKVLDGRAEILRYENYPDVWYYREKRSKERAYKTRKISKVKSKKQAIKAAIDIYAELRNEEDNSYEIRNTPATKEEIERSHYENEPVSNPVSDARLSSNGAEHDNGIGGAYLITDKSNPLRTGRFLNRKKKGIPINDCISDYLKQLHDRVEANELKENSFKEYLQTLSVHLSRYLHQEGVKFSSQITSDTFTRYPIYRKGAAKLTKNKEARHIKAFVDHYLAKRRLIDVEVATNKKLIPLSRITQEDLDANPAINPHDWKLINSFIRNKYLRDGALHPRPSVYYWRYLFWHFTLIMKNSGCRPVELINLRWKDVKIEDVGRISQSKLEEEIQYFESEGIEVNMEDEEIDIDPNAFSTSEEQLGREERLIAHIFIKASKTGKPREIPCNVGKAFKRFKQFQDEYLRINQMQLRVTPDTLIFGNPHKSYEKYDYQTYTMAWWKVRDAVKDQLIGHKFSERDYTIYSMRSTFIEDKLLAKMDIFLLSRICGHSVEMLQKHYERIDVKERAEEITRLPYGQKKKKGTIDVDLFE
;
A
#
# COMPACT_ATOMS: atom_id res chain seq x y z
N MET A 1 -29.31 3.89 32.73
CA MET A 1 -28.90 3.45 31.37
C MET A 1 -30.09 2.73 30.71
N PRO A 2 -30.37 2.95 29.43
CA PRO A 2 -31.43 2.23 28.73
C PRO A 2 -31.19 0.71 28.78
N LYS A 3 -32.25 -0.07 29.00
CA LYS A 3 -32.18 -1.53 29.16
C LYS A 3 -31.84 -2.19 27.82
N LEU A 4 -30.88 -3.10 27.84
CA LEU A 4 -30.39 -3.79 26.64
C LEU A 4 -31.38 -4.89 26.23
N LEU A 5 -31.79 -4.89 24.95
CA LEU A 5 -32.59 -5.96 24.38
C LEU A 5 -31.69 -7.12 23.93
N GLU A 6 -30.65 -6.82 23.15
CA GLU A 6 -29.62 -7.81 22.79
C GLU A 6 -28.26 -7.15 22.52
N LYS A 7 -27.20 -7.95 22.69
CA LYS A 7 -25.81 -7.56 22.42
C LYS A 7 -25.05 -8.73 21.78
N HIS A 8 -24.19 -8.42 20.81
CA HIS A 8 -23.34 -9.40 20.14
C HIS A 8 -21.93 -8.86 19.96
N LYS A 9 -20.93 -9.66 20.31
CA LYS A 9 -19.53 -9.35 19.99
C LYS A 9 -19.30 -9.48 18.50
N VAL A 10 -18.57 -8.53 17.94
CA VAL A 10 -18.15 -8.49 16.53
C VAL A 10 -16.67 -8.14 16.47
N LEU A 11 -16.03 -8.31 15.31
CA LEU A 11 -14.61 -7.96 15.10
C LEU A 11 -13.70 -8.65 16.13
N ASP A 12 -13.88 -9.96 16.32
CA ASP A 12 -13.17 -10.78 17.33
C ASP A 12 -13.21 -10.21 18.76
N GLY A 13 -14.32 -9.55 19.11
CA GLY A 13 -14.55 -9.00 20.44
C GLY A 13 -13.97 -7.61 20.67
N ARG A 14 -13.42 -6.96 19.63
CA ARG A 14 -12.96 -5.56 19.71
C ARG A 14 -14.12 -4.57 19.78
N ALA A 15 -15.29 -4.96 19.27
CA ALA A 15 -16.50 -4.17 19.34
C ALA A 15 -17.73 -5.04 19.58
N GLU A 16 -18.85 -4.37 19.81
CA GLU A 16 -20.14 -4.97 20.06
C GLU A 16 -21.19 -4.25 19.22
N ILE A 17 -22.16 -5.01 18.70
CA ILE A 17 -23.42 -4.45 18.22
C ILE A 17 -24.51 -4.73 19.24
N LEU A 18 -25.39 -3.77 19.45
CA LEU A 18 -26.47 -3.87 20.44
C LEU A 18 -27.70 -3.07 20.03
N ARG A 19 -28.85 -3.42 20.62
CA ARG A 19 -30.08 -2.62 20.57
C ARG A 19 -30.73 -2.58 21.95
N TYR A 20 -31.51 -1.55 22.21
CA TYR A 20 -32.14 -1.32 23.51
C TYR A 20 -33.62 -1.68 23.46
N GLU A 21 -34.22 -2.02 24.60
CA GLU A 21 -35.65 -2.35 24.70
C GLU A 21 -36.55 -1.20 24.20
N ASN A 22 -36.15 0.05 24.48
CA ASN A 22 -36.89 1.24 24.08
C ASN A 22 -36.73 1.56 22.58
N TYR A 23 -35.76 0.94 21.90
CA TYR A 23 -35.48 1.15 20.47
C TYR A 23 -35.12 -0.19 19.80
N PRO A 24 -36.07 -1.14 19.72
CA PRO A 24 -35.81 -2.51 19.27
C PRO A 24 -35.42 -2.59 17.79
N ASP A 25 -35.76 -1.57 17.00
CA ASP A 25 -35.46 -1.48 15.56
C ASP A 25 -34.15 -0.75 15.26
N VAL A 26 -33.45 -0.23 16.28
CA VAL A 26 -32.24 0.57 16.10
C VAL A 26 -31.02 -0.19 16.59
N TRP A 27 -30.09 -0.42 15.67
CA TRP A 27 -28.80 -1.01 15.98
C TRP A 27 -27.76 0.05 16.31
N TYR A 28 -26.92 -0.26 17.29
CA TYR A 28 -25.79 0.55 17.71
C TYR A 28 -24.51 -0.27 17.64
N TYR A 29 -23.46 0.36 17.14
CA TYR A 29 -22.08 -0.09 17.23
C TYR A 29 -21.45 0.47 18.50
N ARG A 30 -20.66 -0.32 19.22
CA ARG A 30 -19.98 0.06 20.46
C ARG A 30 -18.57 -0.53 20.53
N GLU A 31 -17.54 0.31 20.69
CA GLU A 31 -16.17 -0.14 21.02
C GLU A 31 -15.68 0.49 22.33
N LYS A 32 -14.83 -0.22 23.06
CA LYS A 32 -14.25 0.28 24.31
C LYS A 32 -13.06 1.18 24.00
N ARG A 33 -12.96 2.35 24.64
CA ARG A 33 -11.76 3.20 24.51
C ARG A 33 -10.59 2.57 25.28
N SER A 34 -9.43 2.49 24.63
CA SER A 34 -8.23 1.79 25.13
C SER A 34 -7.73 2.29 26.50
N LYS A 35 -7.99 3.58 26.83
CA LYS A 35 -7.46 4.24 28.04
C LYS A 35 -8.53 4.72 29.04
N GLU A 36 -9.82 4.51 28.77
CA GLU A 36 -10.93 5.06 29.58
C GLU A 36 -11.98 3.97 29.89
N ARG A 37 -12.71 4.10 31.01
CA ARG A 37 -13.94 3.33 31.28
C ARG A 37 -15.13 3.84 30.43
N ALA A 38 -14.87 4.27 29.20
CA ALA A 38 -15.83 4.88 28.30
C ALA A 38 -15.93 4.09 26.99
N TYR A 39 -17.12 4.13 26.38
CA TYR A 39 -17.41 3.47 25.12
C TYR A 39 -17.63 4.50 24.02
N LYS A 40 -17.05 4.28 22.83
CA LYS A 40 -17.50 4.98 21.61
C LYS A 40 -18.72 4.25 21.08
N THR A 41 -19.81 4.98 20.88
CA THR A 41 -21.05 4.41 20.37
C THR A 41 -21.47 5.14 19.09
N ARG A 42 -21.84 4.42 18.04
CA ARG A 42 -22.42 4.97 16.81
C ARG A 42 -23.73 4.28 16.48
N LYS A 43 -24.73 5.03 16.05
CA LYS A 43 -25.98 4.46 15.51
C LYS A 43 -25.69 3.88 14.13
N ILE A 44 -26.12 2.64 13.90
CA ILE A 44 -26.01 1.97 12.60
C ILE A 44 -27.25 2.33 11.79
N SER A 45 -27.06 3.09 10.70
CA SER A 45 -28.15 3.59 9.88
C SER A 45 -28.64 2.55 8.87
N LYS A 46 -29.96 2.51 8.60
CA LYS A 46 -30.60 1.74 7.51
C LYS A 46 -30.41 0.21 7.55
N VAL A 47 -30.27 -0.39 8.74
CA VAL A 47 -30.19 -1.84 8.91
C VAL A 47 -31.42 -2.37 9.64
N LYS A 48 -32.02 -3.46 9.14
CA LYS A 48 -33.21 -4.10 9.76
C LYS A 48 -32.91 -5.45 10.39
N SER A 49 -31.74 -6.02 10.10
CA SER A 49 -31.36 -7.35 10.60
C SER A 49 -30.00 -7.35 11.26
N LYS A 50 -29.82 -8.28 12.19
CA LYS A 50 -28.53 -8.55 12.85
C LYS A 50 -27.40 -8.79 11.84
N LYS A 51 -27.65 -9.54 10.75
CA LYS A 51 -26.64 -9.83 9.72
C LYS A 51 -26.17 -8.55 9.02
N GLN A 52 -27.09 -7.63 8.72
CA GLN A 52 -26.76 -6.32 8.16
C GLN A 52 -26.02 -5.43 9.17
N ALA A 53 -26.40 -5.48 10.45
CA ALA A 53 -25.71 -4.75 11.51
C ALA A 53 -24.27 -5.24 11.74
N ILE A 54 -24.01 -6.55 11.66
CA ILE A 54 -22.64 -7.11 11.72
C ILE A 54 -21.80 -6.60 10.54
N LYS A 55 -22.36 -6.61 9.32
CA LYS A 55 -21.66 -6.09 8.14
C LYS A 55 -21.35 -4.60 8.28
N ALA A 56 -22.33 -3.79 8.68
CA ALA A 56 -22.14 -2.36 8.86
C ALA A 56 -21.19 -2.01 10.03
N ALA A 57 -21.03 -2.89 11.01
CA ALA A 57 -20.05 -2.70 12.09
C ALA A 57 -18.60 -2.73 11.59
N ILE A 58 -18.32 -3.46 10.50
CA ILE A 58 -17.02 -3.47 9.82
C ILE A 58 -16.73 -2.08 9.23
N ASP A 59 -17.70 -1.53 8.49
CA ASP A 59 -17.59 -0.23 7.84
C ASP A 59 -17.41 0.90 8.86
N ILE A 60 -18.24 0.91 9.92
CA ILE A 60 -18.17 1.90 10.99
C ILE A 60 -16.83 1.85 11.73
N TYR A 61 -16.29 0.65 11.97
CA TYR A 61 -14.98 0.51 12.60
C TYR A 61 -13.85 1.04 11.72
N ALA A 62 -13.91 0.81 10.40
CA ALA A 62 -12.95 1.36 9.46
C ALA A 62 -13.00 2.89 9.39
N GLU A 63 -14.21 3.46 9.31
CA GLU A 63 -14.42 4.92 9.36
C GLU A 63 -13.81 5.55 10.61
N LEU A 64 -14.08 4.98 11.79
CA LEU A 64 -13.58 5.50 13.06
C LEU A 64 -12.05 5.52 13.14
N ARG A 65 -11.36 4.58 12.50
CA ARG A 65 -9.90 4.56 12.45
C ARG A 65 -9.33 5.51 11.41
N ASN A 66 -10.01 5.68 10.28
CA ASN A 66 -9.65 6.71 9.29
C ASN A 66 -9.82 8.13 9.86
N GLU A 67 -10.85 8.37 10.68
CA GLU A 67 -11.04 9.65 11.38
C GLU A 67 -9.94 9.89 12.44
N GLU A 68 -9.54 8.86 13.18
CA GLU A 68 -8.40 8.96 14.11
C GLU A 68 -7.09 9.25 13.38
N ASP A 69 -6.82 8.55 12.28
CA ASP A 69 -5.63 8.74 11.44
C ASP A 69 -5.61 10.18 10.85
N ASN A 70 -6.73 10.69 10.32
CA ASN A 70 -6.83 12.08 9.84
C ASN A 70 -6.65 13.11 10.97
N SER A 71 -7.20 12.86 12.16
CA SER A 71 -7.05 13.77 13.30
C SER A 71 -5.61 13.82 13.81
N TYR A 72 -4.88 12.71 13.70
CA TYR A 72 -3.46 12.62 14.05
C TYR A 72 -2.58 13.31 13.00
N GLU A 73 -2.90 13.18 11.71
CA GLU A 73 -2.21 13.92 10.64
C GLU A 73 -2.40 15.43 10.83
N ILE A 74 -3.62 15.93 11.05
CA ILE A 74 -3.88 17.36 11.27
C ILE A 74 -3.11 17.89 12.50
N ARG A 75 -3.01 17.10 13.58
CA ARG A 75 -2.27 17.49 14.81
C ARG A 75 -0.75 17.48 14.66
N ASN A 76 -0.21 16.72 13.71
CA ASN A 76 1.24 16.54 13.51
C ASN A 76 1.71 17.05 12.14
N THR A 77 0.87 17.78 11.41
CA THR A 77 1.29 18.47 10.20
C THR A 77 2.18 19.64 10.63
N PRO A 78 3.43 19.76 10.12
CA PRO A 78 4.24 20.94 10.38
C PRO A 78 3.47 22.18 9.93
N ALA A 79 3.42 23.20 10.79
CA ALA A 79 2.81 24.47 10.43
C ALA A 79 3.38 24.95 9.09
N THR A 80 2.49 25.35 8.18
CA THR A 80 2.91 25.90 6.90
C THR A 80 3.77 27.15 7.13
N LYS A 81 4.63 27.48 6.16
CA LYS A 81 5.47 28.69 6.25
C LYS A 81 4.63 29.96 6.51
N GLU A 82 3.42 30.01 5.95
CA GLU A 82 2.43 31.06 6.18
C GLU A 82 1.86 31.06 7.62
N GLU A 83 1.68 29.90 8.25
CA GLU A 83 1.24 29.78 9.66
C GLU A 83 2.37 30.09 10.65
N ILE A 84 3.61 29.71 10.31
CA ILE A 84 4.81 30.09 11.09
C ILE A 84 5.02 31.60 11.02
N GLU A 85 4.94 32.20 9.83
CA GLU A 85 5.01 33.65 9.64
C GLU A 85 3.86 34.37 10.39
N ARG A 86 2.63 33.83 10.36
CA ARG A 86 1.50 34.41 11.12
C ARG A 86 1.70 34.31 12.63
N SER A 87 2.28 33.22 13.13
CA SER A 87 2.63 33.06 14.56
C SER A 87 3.78 33.96 15.01
N HIS A 88 4.66 34.38 14.09
CA HIS A 88 5.72 35.35 14.36
C HIS A 88 5.21 36.79 14.41
N TYR A 89 4.13 37.12 13.68
CA TYR A 89 3.46 38.42 13.79
C TYR A 89 2.54 38.55 15.03
N GLU A 90 2.00 37.45 15.56
CA GLU A 90 1.13 37.47 16.75
C GLU A 90 1.90 37.50 18.09
N ASN A 91 3.24 37.36 18.08
CA ASN A 91 4.09 37.36 19.28
C ASN A 91 5.02 38.58 19.38
N GLU A 92 4.78 39.65 18.62
CA GLU A 92 5.42 40.93 18.96
C GLU A 92 4.79 41.50 20.24
N PRO A 93 5.59 41.91 21.24
CA PRO A 93 5.07 42.53 22.44
C PRO A 93 4.41 43.85 22.07
N VAL A 94 3.09 43.91 22.21
CA VAL A 94 2.32 45.15 22.21
C VAL A 94 2.88 46.04 23.32
N SER A 95 3.64 47.06 22.95
CA SER A 95 4.03 48.13 23.87
C SER A 95 2.75 48.87 24.29
N ASN A 96 2.34 48.69 25.54
CA ASN A 96 1.22 49.42 26.14
C ASN A 96 1.47 50.93 26.12
N PRO A 97 0.44 51.75 25.90
CA PRO A 97 0.54 53.20 25.98
C PRO A 97 0.57 53.64 27.45
N VAL A 98 1.61 54.37 27.84
CA VAL A 98 1.66 55.05 29.15
C VAL A 98 1.03 56.43 29.00
N SER A 99 0.08 56.70 29.89
CA SER A 99 -0.64 57.96 30.07
C SER A 99 0.17 59.00 30.87
N ASP A 100 0.02 60.25 30.45
CA ASP A 100 0.02 61.53 31.22
C ASP A 100 1.09 61.80 32.31
N ALA A 101 1.89 62.86 32.12
CA ALA A 101 1.67 64.19 32.75
C ALA A 101 2.97 65.03 32.93
N ARG A 102 2.94 66.25 32.36
CA ARG A 102 3.48 67.55 32.82
C ARG A 102 4.97 67.68 33.23
N LEU A 103 5.73 68.56 32.54
CA LEU A 103 6.14 69.91 33.02
C LEU A 103 7.10 70.64 32.05
N SER A 104 6.98 71.97 32.10
CA SER A 104 7.63 73.10 31.40
C SER A 104 9.09 73.01 30.93
N SER A 105 9.41 73.64 29.78
CA SER A 105 9.94 75.03 29.68
C SER A 105 10.82 75.24 28.43
N ASN A 106 10.69 76.42 27.80
CA ASN A 106 11.61 77.12 26.88
C ASN A 106 11.91 76.43 25.53
N GLY A 107 11.92 77.05 24.35
CA GLY A 107 11.86 78.43 23.87
C GLY A 107 12.43 78.45 22.42
N ALA A 108 12.09 79.48 21.63
CA ALA A 108 12.67 79.88 20.33
C ALA A 108 12.19 79.20 19.02
N GLU A 109 11.28 79.93 18.35
CA GLU A 109 11.38 80.51 16.98
C GLU A 109 11.79 79.69 15.73
N HIS A 110 10.89 79.77 14.73
CA HIS A 110 11.04 79.91 13.26
C HIS A 110 10.01 79.03 12.53
N ASP A 111 8.84 79.55 12.16
CA ASP A 111 8.53 80.39 10.98
C ASP A 111 8.61 79.64 9.62
N ASN A 112 7.45 79.23 9.11
CA ASN A 112 6.93 79.47 7.75
C ASN A 112 6.07 78.32 7.18
N GLY A 113 4.87 78.68 6.69
CA GLY A 113 4.36 78.14 5.42
C GLY A 113 3.14 77.21 5.43
N ILE A 114 1.94 77.79 5.60
CA ILE A 114 0.79 77.78 4.65
C ILE A 114 0.60 76.49 3.79
N GLY A 115 -0.55 75.79 3.77
CA GLY A 115 -1.89 76.17 4.23
C GLY A 115 -2.95 75.06 4.10
N GLY A 116 -4.13 75.36 4.64
CA GLY A 116 -5.39 74.62 4.45
C GLY A 116 -5.86 74.66 2.98
N ALA A 117 -6.94 73.99 2.58
CA ALA A 117 -8.24 74.07 3.22
C ALA A 117 -9.27 73.17 2.49
N TYR A 118 -10.15 72.59 3.29
CA TYR A 118 -11.58 72.39 3.09
C TYR A 118 -12.16 71.32 2.14
N LEU A 119 -12.82 70.39 2.82
CA LEU A 119 -13.99 69.60 2.46
C LEU A 119 -15.08 70.44 1.76
N ILE A 120 -15.59 69.93 0.64
CA ILE A 120 -16.95 70.22 0.15
C ILE A 120 -17.62 68.88 -0.14
N THR A 121 -18.65 68.59 0.64
CA THR A 121 -19.65 67.55 0.36
C THR A 121 -20.60 68.06 -0.71
N ASP A 122 -20.79 67.30 -1.78
CA ASP A 122 -21.99 67.47 -2.62
C ASP A 122 -22.62 66.11 -2.94
N LYS A 123 -23.93 66.04 -2.64
CA LYS A 123 -24.82 64.92 -2.89
C LYS A 123 -25.56 65.21 -4.19
N SER A 124 -25.25 64.51 -5.28
CA SER A 124 -26.24 64.23 -6.34
C SER A 124 -25.73 63.27 -7.41
N ASN A 125 -26.68 62.48 -7.92
CA ASN A 125 -26.71 61.70 -9.17
C ASN A 125 -26.26 60.22 -9.19
N PRO A 126 -26.97 59.39 -10.00
CA PRO A 126 -27.43 58.06 -9.59
C PRO A 126 -26.75 56.96 -10.41
N LEU A 127 -26.86 55.72 -9.91
CA LEU A 127 -26.83 54.46 -10.67
C LEU A 127 -26.03 54.46 -11.99
N ARG A 128 -24.69 54.44 -11.89
CA ARG A 128 -23.86 53.82 -12.92
C ARG A 128 -23.74 52.33 -12.59
N THR A 129 -24.73 51.56 -13.03
CA THR A 129 -24.54 50.13 -13.29
C THR A 129 -23.50 50.00 -14.40
N GLY A 130 -22.23 50.03 -14.00
CA GLY A 130 -21.12 49.74 -14.89
C GLY A 130 -21.32 48.36 -15.48
N ARG A 131 -21.58 48.30 -16.79
CA ARG A 131 -21.37 47.09 -17.59
C ARG A 131 -19.96 46.61 -17.26
N PHE A 132 -19.85 45.53 -16.50
CA PHE A 132 -18.65 44.69 -16.50
C PHE A 132 -18.53 44.11 -17.92
N LEU A 133 -17.92 44.90 -18.82
CA LEU A 133 -17.47 44.40 -20.11
C LEU A 133 -16.54 43.23 -19.80
N ASN A 134 -16.99 42.03 -20.18
CA ASN A 134 -16.21 40.79 -20.23
C ASN A 134 -14.87 41.07 -20.92
N ARG A 135 -13.85 41.43 -20.15
CA ARG A 135 -12.49 41.58 -20.64
C ARG A 135 -12.05 40.16 -20.99
N LYS A 136 -12.09 39.79 -22.28
CA LYS A 136 -11.67 38.46 -22.77
C LYS A 136 -10.35 38.11 -22.08
N LYS A 137 -10.36 37.07 -21.24
CA LYS A 137 -9.16 36.58 -20.55
C LYS A 137 -8.09 36.38 -21.63
N LYS A 138 -6.98 37.10 -21.54
CA LYS A 138 -5.84 36.89 -22.46
C LYS A 138 -5.33 35.47 -22.21
N GLY A 139 -5.69 34.54 -23.08
CA GLY A 139 -5.20 33.17 -23.02
C GLY A 139 -3.70 33.14 -23.25
N ILE A 140 -3.00 32.33 -22.48
CA ILE A 140 -1.57 32.04 -22.67
C ILE A 140 -1.48 30.84 -23.61
N PRO A 141 -0.45 30.73 -24.48
CA PRO A 141 -0.25 29.53 -25.27
C PRO A 141 -0.24 28.28 -24.39
N ILE A 142 -0.97 27.25 -24.81
CA ILE A 142 -1.22 26.09 -23.95
C ILE A 142 0.05 25.26 -23.73
N ASN A 143 0.97 25.25 -24.68
CA ASN A 143 2.26 24.59 -24.55
C ASN A 143 3.15 25.28 -23.51
N ASP A 144 3.11 26.61 -23.43
CA ASP A 144 3.84 27.36 -22.39
C ASP A 144 3.26 27.03 -21.01
N CYS A 145 1.92 26.95 -20.90
CA CYS A 145 1.26 26.51 -19.67
C CYS A 145 1.71 25.11 -19.23
N ILE A 146 1.81 24.17 -20.18
CA ILE A 146 2.25 22.80 -19.91
C ILE A 146 3.72 22.79 -19.48
N SER A 147 4.59 23.51 -20.18
CA SER A 147 6.02 23.61 -19.89
C SER A 147 6.26 24.17 -18.48
N ASP A 148 5.62 25.28 -18.15
CA ASP A 148 5.73 25.93 -16.84
C ASP A 148 5.22 25.05 -15.69
N TYR A 149 4.12 24.31 -15.92
CA TYR A 149 3.61 23.38 -14.92
C TYR A 149 4.55 22.18 -14.72
N LEU A 150 5.13 21.65 -15.80
CA LEU A 150 6.13 20.58 -15.69
C LEU A 150 7.38 21.06 -14.96
N LYS A 151 7.81 22.30 -15.16
CA LYS A 151 8.91 22.90 -14.40
C LYS A 151 8.59 22.93 -12.90
N GLN A 152 7.39 23.39 -12.50
CA GLN A 152 6.97 23.35 -11.10
C GLN A 152 6.93 21.93 -10.52
N LEU A 153 6.53 20.93 -11.31
CA LEU A 153 6.57 19.53 -10.87
C LEU A 153 8.00 19.01 -10.71
N HIS A 154 8.93 19.45 -11.56
CA HIS A 154 10.35 19.13 -11.44
C HIS A 154 10.98 19.76 -10.19
N ASP A 155 10.70 21.04 -9.92
CA ASP A 155 11.16 21.73 -8.70
C ASP A 155 10.70 20.96 -7.43
N ARG A 156 9.49 20.40 -7.46
CA ARG A 156 8.99 19.53 -6.38
C ARG A 156 9.71 18.18 -6.28
N VAL A 157 10.27 17.67 -7.37
CA VAL A 157 11.14 16.48 -7.32
C VAL A 157 12.47 16.83 -6.65
N GLU A 158 13.08 17.96 -7.02
CA GLU A 158 14.31 18.44 -6.40
C GLU A 158 14.13 18.69 -4.90
N ALA A 159 12.96 19.18 -4.50
CA ALA A 159 12.55 19.35 -3.11
C ALA A 159 12.16 18.04 -2.39
N ASN A 160 12.25 16.88 -3.04
CA ASN A 160 11.79 15.57 -2.55
C ASN A 160 10.30 15.48 -2.17
N GLU A 161 9.47 16.42 -2.63
CA GLU A 161 8.01 16.41 -2.44
C GLU A 161 7.28 15.55 -3.48
N LEU A 162 7.91 15.31 -4.63
CA LEU A 162 7.40 14.46 -5.70
C LEU A 162 8.44 13.41 -6.07
N LYS A 163 8.00 12.19 -6.36
CA LYS A 163 8.92 11.15 -6.83
C LYS A 163 9.23 11.34 -8.32
N GLU A 164 10.48 11.09 -8.69
CA GLU A 164 10.96 11.11 -10.07
C GLU A 164 10.05 10.32 -11.03
N ASN A 165 9.66 9.10 -10.67
CA ASN A 165 8.77 8.31 -11.52
C ASN A 165 7.39 8.95 -11.71
N SER A 166 6.86 9.63 -10.69
CA SER A 166 5.60 10.35 -10.81
C SER A 166 5.74 11.54 -11.76
N PHE A 167 6.86 12.28 -11.69
CA PHE A 167 7.16 13.33 -12.66
C PHE A 167 7.25 12.79 -14.09
N LYS A 168 7.95 11.67 -14.33
CA LYS A 168 8.01 11.04 -15.65
C LYS A 168 6.63 10.69 -16.22
N GLU A 169 5.70 10.25 -15.37
CA GLU A 169 4.32 9.98 -15.79
C GLU A 169 3.54 11.26 -16.13
N TYR A 170 3.75 12.35 -15.39
CA TYR A 170 3.22 13.68 -15.74
C TYR A 170 3.79 14.18 -17.06
N LEU A 171 5.11 14.10 -17.22
CA LEU A 171 5.81 14.48 -18.44
C LEU A 171 5.22 13.75 -19.65
N GLN A 172 5.18 12.42 -19.61
CA GLN A 172 4.59 11.61 -20.69
C GLN A 172 3.13 12.00 -20.96
N THR A 173 2.33 12.21 -19.92
CA THR A 173 0.92 12.56 -20.08
C THR A 173 0.75 13.94 -20.72
N LEU A 174 1.41 14.97 -20.18
CA LEU A 174 1.15 16.35 -20.53
C LEU A 174 1.90 16.78 -21.80
N SER A 175 3.18 16.48 -21.92
CA SER A 175 3.99 16.92 -23.06
C SER A 175 3.78 16.06 -24.31
N VAL A 176 3.52 14.75 -24.14
CA VAL A 176 3.37 13.84 -25.28
C VAL A 176 1.91 13.65 -25.65
N HIS A 177 1.06 13.23 -24.70
CA HIS A 177 -0.31 12.84 -25.03
C HIS A 177 -1.26 14.04 -25.10
N LEU A 178 -1.28 14.88 -24.06
CA LEU A 178 -2.19 16.02 -23.95
C LEU A 178 -1.87 17.10 -24.97
N SER A 179 -0.61 17.51 -25.11
CA SER A 179 -0.21 18.56 -26.07
C SER A 179 -0.62 18.20 -27.51
N ARG A 180 -0.36 16.96 -27.95
CA ARG A 180 -0.77 16.48 -29.28
C ARG A 180 -2.29 16.45 -29.45
N TYR A 181 -3.01 15.99 -28.43
CA TYR A 181 -4.48 16.00 -28.44
C TYR A 181 -5.04 17.42 -28.57
N LEU A 182 -4.58 18.36 -27.74
CA LEU A 182 -5.04 19.74 -27.76
C LEU A 182 -4.74 20.42 -29.09
N HIS A 183 -3.59 20.12 -29.70
CA HIS A 183 -3.27 20.58 -31.04
C HIS A 183 -4.26 20.06 -32.10
N GLN A 184 -4.63 18.77 -32.05
CA GLN A 184 -5.62 18.18 -32.96
C GLN A 184 -7.03 18.75 -32.77
N GLU A 185 -7.41 19.08 -31.53
CA GLU A 185 -8.68 19.76 -31.21
C GLU A 185 -8.63 21.28 -31.48
N GLY A 186 -7.53 21.80 -32.03
CA GLY A 186 -7.40 23.21 -32.39
C GLY A 186 -7.21 24.18 -31.22
N VAL A 187 -6.90 23.67 -30.02
CA VAL A 187 -6.67 24.46 -28.81
C VAL A 187 -5.21 24.93 -28.78
N LYS A 188 -5.00 26.23 -29.05
CA LYS A 188 -3.70 26.90 -29.03
C LYS A 188 -3.45 27.68 -27.74
N PHE A 189 -4.51 28.26 -27.18
CA PHE A 189 -4.47 29.10 -25.99
C PHE A 189 -5.35 28.54 -24.87
N SER A 190 -4.95 28.78 -23.61
CA SER A 190 -5.69 28.33 -22.42
C SER A 190 -7.15 28.79 -22.44
N SER A 191 -7.43 30.00 -22.93
CA SER A 191 -8.78 30.58 -22.99
C SER A 191 -9.72 29.85 -23.96
N GLN A 192 -9.21 28.95 -24.81
CA GLN A 192 -10.01 28.16 -25.75
C GLN A 192 -10.50 26.84 -25.13
N ILE A 193 -10.09 26.51 -23.90
CA ILE A 193 -10.59 25.33 -23.19
C ILE A 193 -12.05 25.59 -22.76
N THR A 194 -12.94 24.70 -23.19
CA THR A 194 -14.38 24.69 -22.91
C THR A 194 -14.77 23.45 -22.11
N SER A 195 -16.06 23.35 -21.74
CA SER A 195 -16.64 22.17 -21.08
C SER A 195 -16.46 20.87 -21.86
N ASP A 196 -16.30 20.95 -23.19
CA ASP A 196 -16.28 19.79 -24.08
C ASP A 196 -14.86 19.43 -24.57
N THR A 197 -13.86 20.26 -24.26
CA THR A 197 -12.49 20.11 -24.79
C THR A 197 -11.90 18.72 -24.55
N PHE A 198 -12.19 18.06 -23.43
CA PHE A 198 -11.60 16.76 -23.10
C PHE A 198 -12.55 15.57 -23.31
N THR A 199 -13.77 15.80 -23.80
CA THR A 199 -14.79 14.75 -23.99
C THR A 199 -14.27 13.63 -24.92
N ARG A 200 -13.47 13.98 -25.92
CA ARG A 200 -12.90 13.03 -26.90
C ARG A 200 -11.55 12.44 -26.48
N TYR A 201 -10.96 12.86 -25.36
CA TYR A 201 -9.65 12.38 -24.92
C TYR A 201 -9.59 10.85 -24.72
N PRO A 202 -10.59 10.17 -24.12
CA PRO A 202 -10.57 8.70 -24.01
C PRO A 202 -10.62 7.98 -25.35
N ILE A 203 -11.25 8.59 -26.37
CA ILE A 203 -11.32 8.07 -27.75
C ILE A 203 -9.96 8.26 -28.43
N TYR A 204 -9.34 9.43 -28.27
CA TYR A 204 -7.96 9.69 -28.72
C TYR A 204 -6.98 8.64 -28.14
N ARG A 205 -7.18 8.25 -26.88
CA ARG A 205 -6.39 7.22 -26.19
C ARG A 205 -6.93 5.80 -26.35
N LYS A 206 -7.70 5.47 -27.40
CA LYS A 206 -8.36 4.15 -27.56
C LYS A 206 -7.44 2.92 -27.40
N GLY A 207 -6.16 3.02 -27.80
CA GLY A 207 -5.19 1.93 -27.68
C GLY A 207 -4.60 1.74 -26.28
N ALA A 208 -4.85 2.66 -25.34
CA ALA A 208 -4.36 2.55 -23.97
C ALA A 208 -5.35 1.82 -23.06
N ALA A 209 -4.82 1.04 -22.11
CA ALA A 209 -5.60 0.39 -21.07
C ALA A 209 -6.46 1.41 -20.29
N LYS A 210 -7.65 1.00 -19.83
CA LYS A 210 -8.60 1.90 -19.15
C LYS A 210 -8.01 2.54 -17.89
N LEU A 211 -7.23 1.78 -17.12
CA LEU A 211 -6.52 2.29 -15.94
C LEU A 211 -5.47 3.35 -16.32
N THR A 212 -4.76 3.17 -17.43
CA THR A 212 -3.82 4.16 -17.96
C THR A 212 -4.54 5.43 -18.35
N LYS A 213 -5.67 5.33 -19.07
CA LYS A 213 -6.52 6.49 -19.42
C LYS A 213 -6.99 7.25 -18.18
N ASN A 214 -7.44 6.55 -17.14
CA ASN A 214 -7.88 7.19 -15.90
C ASN A 214 -6.73 7.80 -15.09
N LYS A 215 -5.51 7.24 -15.18
CA LYS A 215 -4.31 7.88 -14.62
C LYS A 215 -3.96 9.16 -15.36
N GLU A 216 -3.93 9.12 -16.69
CA GLU A 216 -3.70 10.30 -17.52
C GLU A 216 -4.75 11.38 -17.25
N ALA A 217 -6.03 11.01 -17.20
CA ALA A 217 -7.13 11.92 -16.86
C ALA A 217 -6.93 12.63 -15.51
N ARG A 218 -6.40 11.93 -14.49
CA ARG A 218 -6.07 12.53 -13.19
C ARG A 218 -4.92 13.53 -13.30
N HIS A 219 -3.89 13.25 -14.09
CA HIS A 219 -2.80 14.21 -14.32
C HIS A 219 -3.28 15.45 -15.07
N ILE A 220 -4.13 15.27 -16.09
CA ILE A 220 -4.75 16.38 -16.83
C ILE A 220 -5.63 17.19 -15.87
N LYS A 221 -6.41 16.53 -15.00
CA LYS A 221 -7.22 17.22 -13.98
C LYS A 221 -6.37 18.00 -13.00
N ALA A 222 -5.28 17.44 -12.52
CA ALA A 222 -4.32 18.12 -11.65
C ALA A 222 -3.72 19.35 -12.34
N PHE A 223 -3.35 19.26 -13.63
CA PHE A 223 -2.91 20.42 -14.41
C PHE A 223 -4.00 21.50 -14.52
N VAL A 224 -5.23 21.10 -14.82
CA VAL A 224 -6.36 22.03 -14.90
C VAL A 224 -6.60 22.71 -13.55
N ASP A 225 -6.71 21.95 -12.46
CA ASP A 225 -7.07 22.48 -11.14
C ASP A 225 -5.95 23.31 -10.52
N HIS A 226 -4.73 22.75 -10.49
CA HIS A 226 -3.62 23.33 -9.73
C HIS A 226 -2.84 24.39 -10.50
N TYR A 227 -2.95 24.42 -11.83
CA TYR A 227 -2.29 25.42 -12.68
C TYR A 227 -3.28 26.35 -13.36
N LEU A 228 -4.12 25.85 -14.26
CA LEU A 228 -4.97 26.69 -15.11
C LEU A 228 -6.05 27.43 -14.31
N ALA A 229 -6.79 26.72 -13.46
CA ALA A 229 -7.87 27.28 -12.65
C ALA A 229 -7.31 28.22 -11.57
N LYS A 230 -6.25 27.79 -10.85
CA LYS A 230 -5.58 28.60 -9.82
C LYS A 230 -5.09 29.95 -10.38
N ARG A 231 -4.60 29.98 -11.62
CA ARG A 231 -4.13 31.20 -12.31
C ARG A 231 -5.23 31.92 -13.11
N ARG A 232 -6.49 31.47 -13.02
CA ARG A 232 -7.66 32.03 -13.75
C ARG A 232 -7.47 32.07 -15.28
N LEU A 233 -6.72 31.11 -15.83
CA LEU A 233 -6.39 31.02 -17.26
C LEU A 233 -7.47 30.35 -18.12
N ILE A 234 -8.48 29.77 -17.48
CA ILE A 234 -9.69 29.17 -18.07
C ILE A 234 -10.93 29.79 -17.43
N ASP A 235 -12.10 29.52 -18.00
CA ASP A 235 -13.37 29.93 -17.41
C ASP A 235 -13.62 29.23 -16.06
N VAL A 236 -14.26 29.94 -15.12
CA VAL A 236 -14.58 29.41 -13.79
C VAL A 236 -15.64 28.33 -13.88
N GLU A 237 -16.62 28.47 -14.78
CA GLU A 237 -17.65 27.45 -15.03
C GLU A 237 -17.03 26.17 -15.61
N VAL A 238 -16.06 26.33 -16.52
CA VAL A 238 -15.30 25.20 -17.08
C VAL A 238 -14.47 24.52 -15.99
N ALA A 239 -13.73 25.29 -15.18
CA ALA A 239 -12.88 24.77 -14.11
C ALA A 239 -13.66 24.01 -13.02
N THR A 240 -14.89 24.43 -12.73
CA THR A 240 -15.73 23.82 -11.68
C THR A 240 -16.53 22.60 -12.17
N ASN A 241 -16.53 22.32 -13.47
CA ASN A 241 -17.21 21.15 -14.03
C ASN A 241 -16.54 19.84 -13.57
N LYS A 242 -17.21 19.11 -12.68
CA LYS A 242 -16.74 17.80 -12.17
C LYS A 242 -16.58 16.73 -13.25
N LYS A 243 -17.25 16.88 -14.40
CA LYS A 243 -17.19 15.96 -15.54
C LYS A 243 -16.29 16.45 -16.66
N LEU A 244 -15.55 17.55 -16.46
CA LEU A 244 -14.69 18.15 -17.48
C LEU A 244 -13.75 17.14 -18.14
N ILE A 245 -13.21 16.21 -17.36
CA ILE A 245 -12.31 15.16 -17.85
C ILE A 245 -12.98 13.81 -17.61
N PRO A 246 -13.46 13.14 -18.68
CA PRO A 246 -14.16 11.87 -18.55
C PRO A 246 -13.22 10.75 -18.11
N LEU A 247 -13.66 10.00 -17.09
CA LEU A 247 -13.01 8.75 -16.68
C LEU A 247 -13.64 7.57 -17.43
N SER A 248 -12.79 6.66 -17.92
CA SER A 248 -13.22 5.36 -18.43
C SER A 248 -13.82 4.53 -17.29
N ARG A 249 -14.97 3.89 -17.54
CA ARG A 249 -15.55 2.92 -16.62
C ARG A 249 -14.61 1.72 -16.46
N ILE A 250 -14.26 1.38 -15.23
CA ILE A 250 -13.39 0.26 -14.88
C ILE A 250 -14.25 -0.96 -14.51
N THR A 251 -14.00 -2.10 -15.16
CA THR A 251 -14.57 -3.40 -14.81
C THR A 251 -13.68 -4.15 -13.83
N GLN A 252 -14.18 -5.23 -13.24
CA GLN A 252 -13.39 -6.05 -12.32
C GLN A 252 -12.21 -6.74 -13.03
N GLU A 253 -12.38 -7.14 -14.30
CA GLU A 253 -11.34 -7.68 -15.17
C GLU A 253 -10.22 -6.66 -15.46
N ASP A 254 -10.55 -5.37 -15.60
CA ASP A 254 -9.54 -4.32 -15.81
C ASP A 254 -8.57 -4.23 -14.62
N LEU A 255 -9.08 -4.48 -13.40
CA LEU A 255 -8.33 -4.47 -12.15
C LEU A 255 -7.50 -5.74 -11.92
N ASP A 256 -7.74 -6.79 -12.69
CA ASP A 256 -7.15 -8.10 -12.45
C ASP A 256 -5.80 -8.27 -13.15
N ALA A 257 -4.81 -7.52 -12.70
CA ALA A 257 -3.48 -7.55 -13.33
C ALA A 257 -2.63 -8.76 -12.97
N ASN A 258 -2.92 -9.41 -11.85
CA ASN A 258 -2.06 -10.42 -11.25
C ASN A 258 -2.94 -11.54 -10.69
N PRO A 259 -3.46 -12.45 -11.54
CA PRO A 259 -4.27 -13.56 -11.06
C PRO A 259 -3.46 -14.46 -10.12
N ALA A 260 -4.12 -15.06 -9.12
CA ALA A 260 -3.48 -16.03 -8.25
C ALA A 260 -3.13 -17.31 -9.03
N ILE A 261 -1.96 -17.86 -8.73
CA ILE A 261 -1.49 -19.15 -9.23
C ILE A 261 -2.23 -20.25 -8.49
N ASN A 262 -2.91 -21.14 -9.21
CA ASN A 262 -3.57 -22.30 -8.62
C ASN A 262 -2.55 -23.38 -8.17
N PRO A 263 -2.92 -24.31 -7.28
CA PRO A 263 -2.00 -25.32 -6.74
C PRO A 263 -1.34 -26.22 -7.80
N HIS A 264 -2.08 -26.61 -8.85
CA HIS A 264 -1.56 -27.44 -9.93
C HIS A 264 -0.46 -26.71 -10.72
N ASP A 265 -0.75 -25.47 -11.15
CA ASP A 265 0.19 -24.65 -11.90
C ASP A 265 1.42 -24.30 -11.06
N TRP A 266 1.26 -24.03 -9.77
CA TRP A 266 2.39 -23.81 -8.86
C TRP A 266 3.30 -25.04 -8.79
N LYS A 267 2.72 -26.24 -8.67
CA LYS A 267 3.48 -27.50 -8.65
C LYS A 267 4.28 -27.67 -9.94
N LEU A 268 3.70 -27.38 -11.11
CA LEU A 268 4.40 -27.42 -12.39
C LEU A 268 5.55 -26.41 -12.46
N ILE A 269 5.27 -25.14 -12.13
CA ILE A 269 6.25 -24.05 -12.14
C ILE A 269 7.43 -24.39 -11.23
N ASN A 270 7.16 -24.76 -9.98
CA ASN A 270 8.20 -25.06 -9.00
C ASN A 270 8.98 -26.34 -9.36
N SER A 271 8.31 -27.36 -9.90
CA SER A 271 8.99 -28.56 -10.41
C SER A 271 9.95 -28.23 -11.55
N PHE A 272 9.54 -27.36 -12.48
CA PHE A 272 10.43 -26.88 -13.54
C PHE A 272 11.62 -26.09 -12.97
N ILE A 273 11.37 -25.20 -11.99
CA ILE A 273 12.44 -24.45 -11.33
C ILE A 273 13.48 -25.41 -10.75
N ARG A 274 13.04 -26.37 -9.93
CA ARG A 274 13.94 -27.29 -9.21
C ARG A 274 14.65 -28.26 -10.15
N ASN A 275 13.90 -28.93 -11.02
CA ASN A 275 14.42 -30.10 -11.74
C ASN A 275 15.15 -29.73 -13.04
N LYS A 276 14.85 -28.56 -13.62
CA LYS A 276 15.42 -28.11 -14.89
C LYS A 276 16.15 -26.78 -14.75
N TYR A 277 15.47 -25.73 -14.28
CA TYR A 277 16.07 -24.39 -14.23
C TYR A 277 17.30 -24.34 -13.32
N LEU A 278 17.27 -24.92 -12.12
CA LEU A 278 18.44 -24.98 -11.24
C LEU A 278 19.54 -25.87 -11.80
N ARG A 279 19.18 -27.06 -12.31
CA ARG A 279 20.14 -28.02 -12.88
C ARG A 279 20.92 -27.44 -14.05
N ASP A 280 20.23 -26.79 -14.97
CA ASP A 280 20.84 -26.05 -16.09
C ASP A 280 21.72 -24.89 -15.60
N GLY A 281 21.42 -24.32 -14.42
CA GLY A 281 22.27 -23.32 -13.77
C GLY A 281 23.56 -23.91 -13.22
N ALA A 282 23.47 -25.07 -12.57
CA ALA A 282 24.62 -25.79 -11.99
C ALA A 282 25.60 -26.27 -13.08
N LEU A 283 25.09 -26.67 -14.24
CA LEU A 283 25.89 -27.07 -15.40
C LEU A 283 26.48 -25.88 -16.17
N HIS A 284 26.12 -24.65 -15.82
CA HIS A 284 26.56 -23.46 -16.55
C HIS A 284 28.03 -23.12 -16.22
N PRO A 285 28.88 -22.77 -17.21
CA PRO A 285 30.31 -22.50 -16.98
C PRO A 285 30.59 -21.35 -16.01
N ARG A 286 29.65 -20.40 -15.88
CA ARG A 286 29.75 -19.27 -14.95
C ARG A 286 29.02 -19.60 -13.63
N PRO A 287 29.73 -19.69 -12.49
CA PRO A 287 29.13 -19.97 -11.18
C PRO A 287 28.08 -18.94 -10.75
N SER A 288 28.20 -17.69 -11.21
CA SER A 288 27.23 -16.62 -10.91
C SER A 288 25.84 -16.90 -11.49
N VAL A 289 25.74 -17.72 -12.55
CA VAL A 289 24.45 -18.15 -13.11
C VAL A 289 23.78 -19.14 -12.17
N TYR A 290 24.51 -20.12 -11.63
CA TYR A 290 23.95 -21.04 -10.65
C TYR A 290 23.46 -20.30 -9.41
N TYR A 291 24.28 -19.38 -8.87
CA TYR A 291 23.90 -18.53 -7.74
C TYR A 291 22.61 -17.77 -8.00
N TRP A 292 22.51 -17.08 -9.15
CA TRP A 292 21.29 -16.35 -9.51
C TRP A 292 20.06 -17.25 -9.57
N ARG A 293 20.17 -18.44 -10.16
CA ARG A 293 19.02 -19.34 -10.29
C ARG A 293 18.59 -19.91 -8.93
N TYR A 294 19.54 -20.23 -8.06
CA TYR A 294 19.27 -20.70 -6.70
C TYR A 294 18.63 -19.60 -5.83
N LEU A 295 19.14 -18.36 -5.95
CA LEU A 295 18.54 -17.17 -5.37
C LEU A 295 17.11 -16.95 -5.87
N PHE A 296 16.89 -17.03 -7.19
CA PHE A 296 15.58 -16.83 -7.78
C PHE A 296 14.56 -17.88 -7.31
N TRP A 297 14.98 -19.14 -7.17
CA TRP A 297 14.13 -20.18 -6.58
C TRP A 297 13.66 -19.81 -5.17
N HIS A 298 14.58 -19.45 -4.28
CA HIS A 298 14.24 -19.02 -2.92
C HIS A 298 13.39 -17.76 -2.89
N PHE A 299 13.67 -16.82 -3.78
CA PHE A 299 12.85 -15.62 -3.95
C PHE A 299 11.39 -15.98 -4.25
N THR A 300 11.14 -16.94 -5.15
CA THR A 300 9.77 -17.36 -5.49
C THR A 300 9.06 -18.06 -4.32
N LEU A 301 9.76 -18.95 -3.60
CA LEU A 301 9.21 -19.64 -2.43
C LEU A 301 8.81 -18.65 -1.33
N ILE A 302 9.73 -17.75 -0.99
CA ILE A 302 9.53 -16.75 0.06
C ILE A 302 8.44 -15.77 -0.35
N MET A 303 8.38 -15.36 -1.62
CA MET A 303 7.36 -14.43 -2.08
C MET A 303 5.94 -15.00 -2.02
N LYS A 304 5.73 -16.23 -2.50
CA LYS A 304 4.41 -16.91 -2.41
C LYS A 304 3.98 -17.10 -0.96
N ASN A 305 4.92 -17.37 -0.05
CA ASN A 305 4.59 -17.76 1.32
C ASN A 305 4.64 -16.63 2.36
N SER A 306 5.15 -15.45 2.02
CA SER A 306 5.13 -14.25 2.87
C SER A 306 4.14 -13.19 2.41
N GLY A 307 3.73 -13.23 1.14
CA GLY A 307 2.93 -12.19 0.53
C GLY A 307 3.66 -10.85 0.42
N CYS A 308 4.97 -10.76 0.62
CA CYS A 308 5.73 -9.52 0.43
C CYS A 308 5.63 -8.99 -1.02
N ARG A 309 5.71 -7.67 -1.20
CA ARG A 309 5.90 -7.10 -2.54
C ARG A 309 7.29 -7.46 -3.04
N PRO A 310 7.48 -7.64 -4.37
CA PRO A 310 8.77 -8.05 -4.88
C PRO A 310 9.87 -7.01 -4.60
N VAL A 311 9.55 -5.71 -4.65
CA VAL A 311 10.51 -4.65 -4.26
C VAL A 311 10.84 -4.69 -2.77
N GLU A 312 9.93 -5.11 -1.90
CA GLU A 312 10.22 -5.27 -0.47
C GLU A 312 11.21 -6.42 -0.25
N LEU A 313 11.02 -7.56 -0.93
CA LEU A 313 11.96 -8.69 -0.87
C LEU A 313 13.33 -8.36 -1.46
N ILE A 314 13.40 -7.69 -2.61
CA ILE A 314 14.67 -7.31 -3.24
C ILE A 314 15.54 -6.45 -2.31
N ASN A 315 14.92 -5.68 -1.41
CA ASN A 315 15.62 -4.83 -0.45
C ASN A 315 15.75 -5.46 0.95
N LEU A 316 15.34 -6.72 1.12
CA LEU A 316 15.36 -7.41 2.41
C LEU A 316 16.79 -7.77 2.81
N ARG A 317 17.17 -7.45 4.05
CA ARG A 317 18.48 -7.81 4.63
C ARG A 317 18.32 -8.91 5.67
N TRP A 318 19.42 -9.60 5.98
CA TRP A 318 19.40 -10.67 6.97
C TRP A 318 18.94 -10.21 8.36
N LYS A 319 19.27 -8.99 8.78
CA LYS A 319 18.78 -8.37 10.03
C LYS A 319 17.28 -8.10 10.07
N ASP A 320 16.62 -8.12 8.92
CA ASP A 320 15.18 -7.90 8.81
C ASP A 320 14.38 -9.21 8.92
N VAL A 321 15.04 -10.35 9.23
CA VAL A 321 14.41 -11.66 9.41
C VAL A 321 14.85 -12.28 10.73
N LYS A 322 13.88 -12.68 11.54
CA LYS A 322 14.11 -13.53 12.73
C LYS A 322 13.52 -14.92 12.45
N ILE A 323 14.20 -15.99 12.82
CA ILE A 323 13.64 -17.35 12.70
C ILE A 323 13.49 -17.94 14.09
N GLU A 324 12.28 -18.33 14.44
CA GLU A 324 11.91 -18.94 15.71
C GLU A 324 11.63 -20.43 15.48
N ASP A 325 12.23 -21.32 16.29
CA ASP A 325 11.82 -22.73 16.35
C ASP A 325 10.67 -22.90 17.34
N VAL A 326 9.47 -23.01 16.79
CA VAL A 326 8.23 -23.05 17.58
C VAL A 326 7.88 -24.45 18.11
N GLY A 327 8.70 -25.47 17.80
CA GLY A 327 8.57 -26.82 18.36
C GLY A 327 7.24 -27.55 18.09
N ARG A 328 6.97 -28.53 18.97
CA ARG A 328 6.15 -29.75 18.77
C ARG A 328 4.76 -29.54 18.15
N ILE A 329 4.51 -30.31 17.09
CA ILE A 329 3.20 -30.64 16.52
C ILE A 329 2.98 -32.16 16.67
N SER A 330 1.74 -32.65 16.61
CA SER A 330 1.49 -34.10 16.60
C SER A 330 2.09 -34.71 15.33
N GLN A 331 2.51 -35.98 15.37
CA GLN A 331 3.07 -36.69 14.21
C GLN A 331 2.14 -36.64 12.98
N SER A 332 0.83 -36.76 13.19
CA SER A 332 -0.17 -36.56 12.12
C SER A 332 -0.17 -35.16 11.51
N LYS A 333 -0.03 -34.11 12.35
CA LYS A 333 -0.01 -32.72 11.89
C LYS A 333 1.33 -32.36 11.24
N LEU A 334 2.39 -33.06 11.65
CA LEU A 334 3.69 -32.99 11.00
C LEU A 334 3.62 -33.57 9.60
N GLU A 335 3.09 -34.77 9.43
CA GLU A 335 2.91 -35.38 8.10
C GLU A 335 2.12 -34.46 7.16
N GLU A 336 1.02 -33.86 7.67
CA GLU A 336 0.25 -32.85 6.94
C GLU A 336 1.09 -31.59 6.60
N GLU A 337 1.90 -31.08 7.53
CA GLU A 337 2.76 -29.93 7.30
C GLU A 337 3.91 -30.25 6.34
N ILE A 338 4.53 -31.44 6.42
CA ILE A 338 5.55 -31.92 5.48
C ILE A 338 4.95 -32.01 4.09
N GLN A 339 3.81 -32.67 3.94
CA GLN A 339 3.12 -32.77 2.66
C GLN A 339 2.79 -31.39 2.08
N TYR A 340 2.37 -30.45 2.94
CA TYR A 340 2.16 -29.06 2.54
C TYR A 340 3.46 -28.40 2.09
N PHE A 341 4.55 -28.49 2.86
CA PHE A 341 5.85 -27.93 2.52
C PHE A 341 6.38 -28.48 1.20
N GLU A 342 6.30 -29.79 1.00
CA GLU A 342 6.69 -30.44 -0.25
C GLU A 342 5.85 -29.95 -1.44
N SER A 343 4.53 -29.81 -1.24
CA SER A 343 3.63 -29.26 -2.26
C SER A 343 3.95 -27.81 -2.61
N GLU A 344 4.44 -27.04 -1.62
CA GLU A 344 4.89 -25.67 -1.77
C GLU A 344 6.30 -25.57 -2.34
N GLY A 345 7.05 -26.68 -2.41
CA GLY A 345 8.43 -26.72 -2.87
C GLY A 345 9.48 -26.43 -1.82
N ILE A 346 9.10 -26.41 -0.54
CA ILE A 346 9.98 -26.21 0.60
C ILE A 346 10.50 -27.57 1.03
N GLU A 347 11.78 -27.83 0.77
CA GLU A 347 12.44 -29.06 1.23
C GLU A 347 12.50 -29.09 2.76
N VAL A 348 12.06 -30.21 3.32
CA VAL A 348 12.21 -30.58 4.73
C VAL A 348 13.33 -31.62 4.76
N ASN A 349 14.53 -31.23 5.21
CA ASN A 349 15.57 -32.20 5.49
C ASN A 349 15.16 -32.95 6.77
N MET A 350 14.80 -34.22 6.61
CA MET A 350 14.93 -35.19 7.70
C MET A 350 16.39 -35.64 7.59
N GLU A 351 17.29 -34.98 8.32
CA GLU A 351 18.57 -35.65 8.57
C GLU A 351 18.22 -36.79 9.52
N ASP A 352 18.14 -38.01 8.97
CA ASP A 352 18.06 -39.25 9.72
C ASP A 352 19.37 -39.38 10.53
N GLU A 353 19.45 -38.69 11.67
CA GLU A 353 20.13 -39.33 12.79
C GLU A 353 19.25 -40.53 13.12
N GLU A 354 19.71 -41.74 12.79
CA GLU A 354 19.17 -42.98 13.36
C GLU A 354 19.29 -42.87 14.89
N ILE A 355 18.28 -42.25 15.53
CA ILE A 355 18.11 -42.38 16.95
C ILE A 355 17.48 -43.76 17.13
N ASP A 356 18.31 -44.72 17.55
CA ASP A 356 17.89 -46.03 18.03
C ASP A 356 17.07 -45.83 19.34
N ILE A 357 15.83 -45.37 19.18
CA ILE A 357 14.90 -45.18 20.28
C ILE A 357 14.22 -46.53 20.49
N ASP A 358 14.69 -47.28 21.50
CA ASP A 358 13.88 -48.32 22.13
C ASP A 358 12.50 -47.72 22.45
N PRO A 359 11.40 -48.20 21.84
CA PRO A 359 10.06 -47.63 22.01
C PRO A 359 9.57 -47.62 23.47
N ASN A 360 10.24 -48.36 24.36
CA ASN A 360 9.92 -48.45 25.79
C ASN A 360 10.96 -47.79 26.70
N ALA A 361 12.02 -47.17 26.18
CA ALA A 361 12.97 -46.43 27.00
C ALA A 361 12.36 -45.07 27.42
N PHE A 362 11.99 -44.95 28.69
CA PHE A 362 11.67 -43.66 29.29
C PHE A 362 12.93 -42.77 29.24
N SER A 363 12.93 -41.74 28.39
CA SER A 363 14.03 -40.76 28.41
C SER A 363 13.99 -39.94 29.70
N THR A 364 15.17 -39.71 30.25
CA THR A 364 15.42 -39.01 31.51
C THR A 364 15.53 -37.49 31.36
N SER A 365 15.26 -36.93 30.17
CA SER A 365 15.19 -35.48 29.96
C SER A 365 14.01 -35.07 29.06
N GLU A 366 13.22 -34.08 29.50
CA GLU A 366 12.08 -33.53 28.73
C GLU A 366 12.48 -32.94 27.36
N GLU A 367 13.76 -32.64 27.15
CA GLU A 367 14.27 -31.98 25.94
C GLU A 367 14.60 -32.95 24.78
N GLN A 368 14.87 -34.23 25.06
CA GLN A 368 15.34 -35.20 24.04
C GLN A 368 14.23 -36.10 23.46
N LEU A 369 13.01 -36.09 23.99
CA LEU A 369 11.93 -36.98 23.56
C LEU A 369 11.09 -36.34 22.42
N GLY A 370 11.51 -36.55 21.16
CA GLY A 370 10.65 -36.35 19.97
C GLY A 370 10.30 -34.90 19.60
N ARG A 371 11.28 -33.99 19.68
CA ARG A 371 11.13 -32.60 19.20
C ARG A 371 11.59 -32.51 17.74
N GLU A 372 10.67 -32.21 16.83
CA GLU A 372 11.01 -31.90 15.44
C GLU A 372 11.07 -30.38 15.19
N GLU A 373 12.09 -29.95 14.45
CA GLU A 373 12.39 -28.54 14.16
C GLU A 373 11.28 -27.90 13.30
N ARG A 374 10.60 -26.88 13.86
CA ARG A 374 9.54 -26.10 13.20
C ARG A 374 9.92 -24.63 13.12
N LEU A 375 10.57 -24.26 12.03
CA LEU A 375 11.09 -22.91 11.82
C LEU A 375 10.05 -21.94 11.24
N ILE A 376 9.62 -20.97 12.05
CA ILE A 376 8.80 -19.83 11.62
C ILE A 376 9.70 -18.63 11.39
N ALA A 377 9.61 -18.03 10.20
CA ALA A 377 10.30 -16.78 9.90
C ALA A 377 9.38 -15.59 10.17
N HIS A 378 9.87 -14.62 10.92
CA HIS A 378 9.27 -13.31 11.13
C HIS A 378 10.02 -12.28 10.27
N ILE A 379 9.39 -11.84 9.18
CA ILE A 379 9.98 -10.86 8.26
C ILE A 379 9.51 -9.45 8.66
N PHE A 380 10.46 -8.56 8.93
CA PHE A 380 10.22 -7.17 9.31
C PHE A 380 10.35 -6.24 8.11
N ILE A 381 9.21 -5.78 7.58
CA ILE A 381 9.19 -4.80 6.50
C ILE A 381 9.11 -3.39 7.08
N LYS A 382 10.19 -2.62 6.89
CA LYS A 382 10.24 -1.19 7.21
C LYS A 382 9.30 -0.39 6.28
N ALA A 383 8.85 0.76 6.77
CA ALA A 383 7.91 1.61 6.03
C ALA A 383 8.43 1.91 4.62
N SER A 384 7.62 1.58 3.61
CA SER A 384 7.85 1.98 2.22
C SER A 384 7.05 3.24 1.87
N LYS A 385 7.04 3.64 0.58
CA LYS A 385 6.41 4.86 0.02
C LYS A 385 5.00 5.20 0.56
N THR A 386 4.23 4.22 1.03
CA THR A 386 2.83 4.38 1.49
C THR A 386 2.42 3.40 2.62
N GLY A 387 3.37 2.74 3.30
CA GLY A 387 3.04 1.60 4.18
C GLY A 387 3.56 1.76 5.60
N LYS A 388 2.71 1.47 6.60
CA LYS A 388 3.12 1.32 8.00
C LYS A 388 4.11 0.14 8.11
N PRO A 389 5.14 0.21 8.98
CA PRO A 389 6.00 -0.94 9.27
C PRO A 389 5.16 -2.16 9.67
N ARG A 390 5.60 -3.35 9.28
CA ARG A 390 4.86 -4.58 9.58
C ARG A 390 5.78 -5.78 9.76
N GLU A 391 5.30 -6.70 10.57
CA GLU A 391 5.89 -8.01 10.80
C GLU A 391 5.04 -9.08 10.12
N ILE A 392 5.71 -10.04 9.50
CA ILE A 392 5.08 -11.08 8.68
C ILE A 392 5.59 -12.44 9.18
N PRO A 393 4.81 -13.12 10.03
CA PRO A 393 5.10 -14.51 10.39
C PRO A 393 4.76 -15.43 9.21
N CYS A 394 5.71 -16.24 8.78
CA CYS A 394 5.56 -17.14 7.64
C CYS A 394 6.37 -18.43 7.78
N ASN A 395 5.84 -19.53 7.24
CA ASN A 395 6.43 -20.86 7.36
C ASN A 395 7.54 -21.08 6.31
N VAL A 396 8.52 -20.18 6.25
CA VAL A 396 9.64 -20.23 5.29
C VAL A 396 11.01 -20.23 5.98
N GLY A 397 11.05 -20.51 7.30
CA GLY A 397 12.29 -20.57 8.06
C GLY A 397 13.29 -21.56 7.47
N LYS A 398 12.82 -22.75 7.07
CA LYS A 398 13.65 -23.76 6.38
C LYS A 398 14.22 -23.24 5.06
N ALA A 399 13.45 -22.47 4.28
CA ALA A 399 13.93 -21.87 3.03
C ALA A 399 15.00 -20.79 3.26
N PHE A 400 14.85 -19.95 4.30
CA PHE A 400 15.88 -18.99 4.67
C PHE A 400 17.15 -19.69 5.17
N LYS A 401 17.04 -20.67 6.08
CA LYS A 401 18.18 -21.46 6.59
C LYS A 401 18.96 -22.11 5.44
N ARG A 402 18.25 -22.82 4.54
CA ARG A 402 18.84 -23.44 3.34
C ARG A 402 19.55 -22.43 2.44
N PHE A 403 18.94 -21.26 2.20
CA PHE A 403 19.56 -20.26 1.35
C PHE A 403 20.80 -19.62 1.99
N LYS A 404 20.79 -19.40 3.30
CA LYS A 404 21.96 -18.91 4.04
C LYS A 404 23.14 -19.88 3.94
N GLN A 405 22.88 -21.17 4.19
CA GLN A 405 23.87 -22.24 4.04
C GLN A 405 24.43 -22.28 2.61
N PHE A 406 23.57 -22.18 1.61
CA PHE A 406 24.00 -22.09 0.21
C PHE A 406 24.89 -20.86 -0.05
N GLN A 407 24.55 -19.69 0.49
CA GLN A 407 25.37 -18.48 0.32
C GLN A 407 26.77 -18.68 0.92
N ASP A 408 26.86 -19.20 2.14
CA ASP A 408 28.14 -19.42 2.81
C ASP A 408 28.99 -20.45 2.06
N GLU A 409 28.38 -21.56 1.65
CA GLU A 409 29.07 -22.60 0.89
C GLU A 409 29.52 -22.11 -0.49
N TYR A 410 28.69 -21.30 -1.16
CA TYR A 410 29.03 -20.67 -2.43
C TYR A 410 30.27 -19.77 -2.30
N LEU A 411 30.32 -18.93 -1.27
CA LEU A 411 31.49 -18.07 -1.00
C LEU A 411 32.75 -18.91 -0.77
N ARG A 412 32.63 -19.99 0.01
CA ARG A 412 33.72 -20.92 0.32
C ARG A 412 34.27 -21.60 -0.94
N ILE A 413 33.41 -22.24 -1.74
CA ILE A 413 33.82 -22.95 -2.97
C ILE A 413 34.44 -21.99 -3.98
N ASN A 414 33.89 -20.77 -4.12
CA ASN A 414 34.37 -19.79 -5.08
C ASN A 414 35.49 -18.88 -4.52
N GLN A 415 36.03 -19.18 -3.33
CA GLN A 415 37.14 -18.48 -2.69
C GLN A 415 36.93 -16.95 -2.60
N MET A 416 35.70 -16.52 -2.34
CA MET A 416 35.35 -15.10 -2.28
C MET A 416 35.67 -14.51 -0.90
N GLN A 417 36.36 -13.37 -0.87
CA GLN A 417 36.71 -12.63 0.35
C GLN A 417 35.54 -11.77 0.87
N LEU A 418 34.33 -12.32 0.89
CA LEU A 418 33.12 -11.69 1.40
C LEU A 418 32.54 -12.56 2.51
N ARG A 419 31.75 -11.96 3.40
CA ARG A 419 30.92 -12.71 4.35
C ARG A 419 29.49 -12.21 4.33
N VAL A 420 28.55 -13.09 4.62
CA VAL A 420 27.17 -12.70 4.90
C VAL A 420 27.11 -12.06 6.29
N THR A 421 26.57 -10.85 6.37
CA THR A 421 26.39 -10.07 7.60
C THR A 421 24.91 -9.76 7.81
N PRO A 422 24.49 -9.29 9.00
CA PRO A 422 23.12 -8.84 9.22
C PRO A 422 22.69 -7.73 8.22
N ASP A 423 23.61 -6.90 7.74
CA ASP A 423 23.32 -5.85 6.76
C ASP A 423 23.32 -6.33 5.30
N THR A 424 23.76 -7.55 5.02
CA THR A 424 23.80 -8.10 3.67
C THR A 424 22.39 -8.27 3.10
N LEU A 425 22.17 -7.85 1.86
CA LEU A 425 20.93 -8.13 1.13
C LEU A 425 20.79 -9.64 0.96
N ILE A 426 19.66 -10.20 1.39
CA ILE A 426 19.36 -11.63 1.26
C ILE A 426 19.46 -12.02 -0.22
N PHE A 427 18.80 -11.26 -1.09
CA PHE A 427 18.80 -11.47 -2.54
C PHE A 427 19.82 -10.56 -3.27
N GLY A 428 20.98 -10.34 -2.65
CA GLY A 428 22.09 -9.55 -3.22
C GLY A 428 23.04 -10.38 -4.09
N ASN A 429 23.76 -9.70 -4.99
CA ASN A 429 24.75 -10.32 -5.87
C ASN A 429 26.16 -10.34 -5.23
N PRO A 430 26.73 -11.49 -4.83
CA PRO A 430 28.04 -11.55 -4.20
C PRO A 430 29.17 -11.11 -5.15
N HIS A 431 29.00 -11.25 -6.47
CA HIS A 431 29.97 -10.77 -7.47
C HIS A 431 29.99 -9.24 -7.61
N LYS A 432 29.07 -8.56 -6.92
CA LYS A 432 28.98 -7.10 -6.82
C LYS A 432 28.81 -6.68 -5.35
N SER A 433 29.52 -7.34 -4.43
CA SER A 433 29.49 -6.99 -2.99
C SER A 433 28.08 -6.91 -2.40
N TYR A 434 27.20 -7.83 -2.83
CA TYR A 434 25.78 -7.89 -2.46
C TYR A 434 24.93 -6.69 -2.90
N GLU A 435 25.32 -5.98 -3.97
CA GLU A 435 24.43 -5.05 -4.65
C GLU A 435 23.14 -5.72 -5.13
N LYS A 436 22.06 -4.93 -5.20
CA LYS A 436 20.76 -5.39 -5.69
C LYS A 436 20.82 -5.79 -7.16
N TYR A 437 20.10 -6.85 -7.51
CA TYR A 437 19.72 -7.10 -8.89
C TYR A 437 18.60 -6.14 -9.32
N ASP A 438 18.55 -5.80 -10.60
CA ASP A 438 17.47 -5.01 -11.15
C ASP A 438 16.15 -5.78 -11.13
N TYR A 439 15.04 -5.06 -10.92
CA TYR A 439 13.69 -5.65 -10.95
C TYR A 439 13.41 -6.40 -12.27
N GLN A 440 13.96 -5.89 -13.37
CA GLN A 440 13.84 -6.53 -14.67
C GLN A 440 14.51 -7.90 -14.71
N THR A 441 15.61 -8.13 -13.98
CA THR A 441 16.27 -9.43 -13.92
C THR A 441 15.34 -10.50 -13.35
N TYR A 442 14.63 -10.19 -12.26
CA TYR A 442 13.61 -11.07 -11.70
C TYR A 442 12.47 -11.30 -12.70
N THR A 443 11.98 -10.24 -13.34
CA THR A 443 10.88 -10.31 -14.31
C THR A 443 11.22 -11.22 -15.50
N MET A 444 12.44 -11.09 -16.03
CA MET A 444 12.94 -11.94 -17.12
C MET A 444 13.10 -13.40 -16.68
N ALA A 445 13.60 -13.65 -15.46
CA ALA A 445 13.72 -15.00 -14.92
C ALA A 445 12.34 -15.65 -14.74
N TRP A 446 11.35 -14.89 -14.26
CA TRP A 446 9.97 -15.34 -14.14
C TRP A 446 9.36 -15.67 -15.50
N TRP A 447 9.50 -14.80 -16.50
CA TRP A 447 9.02 -15.08 -17.85
C TRP A 447 9.65 -16.35 -18.41
N LYS A 448 10.98 -16.51 -18.27
CA LYS A 448 11.67 -17.72 -18.73
C LYS A 448 11.11 -18.99 -18.10
N VAL A 449 10.82 -18.98 -16.80
CA VAL A 449 10.25 -20.13 -16.10
C VAL A 449 8.81 -20.38 -16.53
N ARG A 450 7.96 -19.35 -16.49
CA ARG A 450 6.55 -19.43 -16.85
C ARG A 450 6.37 -19.88 -18.30
N ASP A 451 7.10 -19.28 -19.24
CA ASP A 451 6.96 -19.55 -20.67
C ASP A 451 7.42 -20.97 -21.01
N ALA A 452 8.38 -21.51 -20.27
CA ALA A 452 8.83 -22.89 -20.45
C ALA A 452 7.80 -23.96 -20.04
N VAL A 453 6.78 -23.59 -19.27
CA VAL A 453 5.68 -24.48 -18.87
C VAL A 453 4.32 -23.98 -19.36
N LYS A 454 4.26 -22.90 -20.17
CA LYS A 454 3.03 -22.18 -20.49
C LYS A 454 1.94 -23.07 -21.09
N ASP A 455 2.31 -24.00 -21.96
CA ASP A 455 1.35 -24.90 -22.62
C ASP A 455 0.75 -25.96 -21.67
N GLN A 456 1.32 -26.11 -20.47
CA GLN A 456 0.84 -27.02 -19.42
C GLN A 456 0.07 -26.28 -18.32
N LEU A 457 0.08 -24.93 -18.34
CA LEU A 457 -0.62 -24.14 -17.33
C LEU A 457 -2.12 -24.15 -17.62
N ILE A 458 -2.91 -24.40 -16.58
CA ILE A 458 -4.36 -24.30 -16.64
C ILE A 458 -4.78 -22.81 -16.61
N GLY A 459 -4.02 -21.97 -15.92
CA GLY A 459 -4.35 -20.57 -15.71
C GLY A 459 -5.35 -20.37 -14.58
N HIS A 460 -5.79 -19.13 -14.40
CA HIS A 460 -6.73 -18.78 -13.35
C HIS A 460 -8.17 -18.75 -13.88
N LYS A 461 -9.09 -19.41 -13.18
CA LYS A 461 -10.48 -19.60 -13.63
C LYS A 461 -11.23 -18.31 -13.96
N PHE A 462 -10.90 -17.20 -13.30
CA PHE A 462 -11.55 -15.90 -13.49
C PHE A 462 -10.66 -14.87 -14.22
N SER A 463 -9.55 -15.31 -14.83
CA SER A 463 -8.59 -14.42 -15.49
C SER A 463 -7.86 -15.09 -16.66
N GLU A 464 -7.94 -14.46 -17.83
CA GLU A 464 -7.17 -14.85 -19.02
C GLU A 464 -5.74 -14.29 -19.03
N ARG A 465 -5.30 -13.62 -17.95
CA ARG A 465 -3.98 -12.99 -17.90
C ARG A 465 -2.90 -13.99 -17.51
N ASP A 466 -1.76 -13.89 -18.17
CA ASP A 466 -0.56 -14.65 -17.79
C ASP A 466 -0.12 -14.28 -16.35
N TYR A 467 0.39 -15.27 -15.60
CA TYR A 467 0.96 -15.03 -14.28
C TYR A 467 2.16 -14.08 -14.33
N THR A 468 2.22 -13.19 -13.33
CA THR A 468 3.36 -12.28 -13.12
C THR A 468 4.04 -12.57 -11.79
N ILE A 469 5.16 -11.92 -11.49
CA ILE A 469 5.78 -12.01 -10.15
C ILE A 469 4.77 -11.64 -9.04
N TYR A 470 3.91 -10.65 -9.30
CA TYR A 470 2.89 -10.25 -8.32
C TYR A 470 1.80 -11.31 -8.13
N SER A 471 1.63 -12.27 -9.05
CA SER A 471 0.72 -13.40 -8.87
C SER A 471 1.05 -14.23 -7.63
N MET A 472 2.33 -14.36 -7.25
CA MET A 472 2.72 -15.04 -6.00
C MET A 472 2.12 -14.37 -4.76
N ARG A 473 2.04 -13.03 -4.76
CA ARG A 473 1.39 -12.29 -3.67
C ARG A 473 -0.13 -12.43 -3.72
N SER A 474 -0.74 -12.47 -4.90
CA SER A 474 -2.17 -12.76 -5.04
C SER A 474 -2.50 -14.17 -4.52
N THR A 475 -1.66 -15.16 -4.85
CA THR A 475 -1.77 -16.53 -4.31
C THR A 475 -1.71 -16.54 -2.80
N PHE A 476 -0.72 -15.87 -2.18
CA PHE A 476 -0.67 -15.77 -0.72
C PHE A 476 -1.98 -15.23 -0.12
N ILE A 477 -2.51 -14.16 -0.70
CA ILE A 477 -3.73 -13.52 -0.21
C ILE A 477 -4.92 -14.47 -0.30
N GLU A 478 -5.10 -15.11 -1.46
CA GLU A 478 -6.20 -16.04 -1.69
C GLU A 478 -6.07 -17.30 -0.81
N ASP A 479 -4.87 -17.88 -0.69
CA ASP A 479 -4.57 -19.00 0.20
C ASP A 479 -4.94 -18.67 1.67
N LYS A 480 -4.57 -17.47 2.16
CA LYS A 480 -4.91 -17.06 3.53
C LYS A 480 -6.40 -16.77 3.73
N LEU A 481 -7.07 -16.21 2.73
CA LEU A 481 -8.51 -16.00 2.78
C LEU A 481 -9.28 -17.33 2.76
N LEU A 482 -8.84 -18.30 1.96
CA LEU A 482 -9.36 -19.67 1.94
C LEU A 482 -9.12 -20.39 3.28
N ALA A 483 -7.96 -20.17 3.89
CA ALA A 483 -7.65 -20.60 5.26
C ALA A 483 -8.43 -19.83 6.35
N LYS A 484 -9.39 -18.98 5.96
CA LYS A 484 -10.27 -18.20 6.85
C LYS A 484 -9.52 -17.26 7.77
N MET A 485 -8.36 -16.76 7.34
CA MET A 485 -7.64 -15.72 8.06
C MET A 485 -8.48 -14.44 8.09
N ASP A 486 -8.52 -13.79 9.25
CA ASP A 486 -9.19 -12.50 9.40
C ASP A 486 -8.64 -11.47 8.41
N ILE A 487 -9.55 -10.78 7.71
CA ILE A 487 -9.20 -9.83 6.64
C ILE A 487 -8.40 -8.63 7.18
N PHE A 488 -8.61 -8.23 8.43
CA PHE A 488 -7.85 -7.13 9.04
C PHE A 488 -6.44 -7.57 9.42
N LEU A 489 -6.31 -8.78 9.96
CA LEU A 489 -4.99 -9.38 10.19
C LEU A 489 -4.22 -9.52 8.87
N LEU A 490 -4.87 -10.05 7.83
CA LEU A 490 -4.26 -10.18 6.50
C LEU A 490 -3.93 -8.80 5.90
N SER A 491 -4.78 -7.79 6.09
CA SER A 491 -4.53 -6.40 5.67
C SER A 491 -3.26 -5.85 6.32
N ARG A 492 -3.07 -6.11 7.62
CA ARG A 492 -1.87 -5.71 8.37
C ARG A 492 -0.62 -6.44 7.89
N ILE A 493 -0.70 -7.76 7.70
CA ILE A 493 0.44 -8.59 7.26
C ILE A 493 0.85 -8.25 5.82
N CYS A 494 -0.11 -8.10 4.92
CA CYS A 494 0.17 -7.77 3.53
C CYS A 494 0.52 -6.29 3.36
N GLY A 495 0.03 -5.40 4.23
CA GLY A 495 0.07 -3.95 3.98
C GLY A 495 -0.83 -3.56 2.81
N HIS A 496 -2.04 -4.14 2.76
CA HIS A 496 -3.11 -3.78 1.82
C HIS A 496 -4.22 -3.02 2.54
N SER A 497 -4.97 -2.19 1.81
CA SER A 497 -6.23 -1.67 2.33
C SER A 497 -7.26 -2.79 2.41
N VAL A 498 -8.22 -2.66 3.33
CA VAL A 498 -9.27 -3.68 3.52
C VAL A 498 -10.14 -3.81 2.27
N GLU A 499 -10.42 -2.70 1.58
CA GLU A 499 -11.20 -2.69 0.34
C GLU A 499 -10.50 -3.49 -0.77
N MET A 500 -9.17 -3.48 -0.79
CA MET A 500 -8.41 -4.29 -1.73
C MET A 500 -8.60 -5.78 -1.45
N LEU A 501 -8.46 -6.20 -0.18
CA LEU A 501 -8.65 -7.60 0.19
C LEU A 501 -10.09 -8.07 0.00
N GLN A 502 -11.08 -7.21 0.21
CA GLN A 502 -12.48 -7.53 -0.07
C GLN A 502 -12.66 -7.89 -1.55
N LYS A 503 -11.99 -7.19 -2.47
CA LYS A 503 -12.03 -7.53 -3.91
C LYS A 503 -11.43 -8.89 -4.22
N HIS A 504 -10.38 -9.32 -3.51
CA HIS A 504 -9.88 -10.70 -3.64
C HIS A 504 -10.89 -11.69 -3.08
N TYR A 505 -11.43 -11.42 -1.89
CA TYR A 505 -12.40 -12.28 -1.24
C TYR A 505 -13.68 -12.51 -2.05
N GLU A 506 -14.17 -11.48 -2.73
CA GLU A 506 -15.33 -11.55 -3.64
C GLU A 506 -15.09 -12.44 -4.87
N ARG A 507 -13.82 -12.70 -5.22
CA ARG A 507 -13.43 -13.51 -6.39
C ARG A 507 -13.15 -14.97 -6.05
N ILE A 508 -12.92 -15.28 -4.77
CA ILE A 508 -12.69 -16.67 -4.34
C ILE A 508 -13.88 -17.52 -4.74
N ASP A 509 -13.60 -18.71 -5.29
CA ASP A 509 -14.63 -19.60 -5.82
C ASP A 509 -15.65 -19.95 -4.72
N VAL A 510 -16.93 -19.70 -5.02
CA VAL A 510 -18.05 -20.05 -4.13
C VAL A 510 -18.05 -21.55 -3.83
N LYS A 511 -17.57 -22.40 -4.74
CA LYS A 511 -17.42 -23.84 -4.51
C LYS A 511 -16.41 -24.18 -3.42
N GLU A 512 -15.26 -23.52 -3.39
CA GLU A 512 -14.26 -23.70 -2.32
C GLU A 512 -14.77 -23.19 -0.96
N ARG A 513 -15.83 -22.40 -0.99
CA ARG A 513 -16.54 -21.87 0.18
C ARG A 513 -17.84 -22.59 0.49
N ALA A 514 -18.17 -23.67 -0.22
CA ALA A 514 -19.42 -24.41 -0.05
C ALA A 514 -19.59 -24.91 1.40
N GLU A 515 -18.50 -25.34 2.04
CA GLU A 515 -18.51 -25.72 3.46
C GLU A 515 -18.89 -24.57 4.42
N GLU A 516 -18.61 -23.31 4.07
CA GLU A 516 -18.99 -22.17 4.93
C GLU A 516 -20.49 -21.92 4.93
N ILE A 517 -21.14 -22.19 3.79
CA ILE A 517 -22.58 -22.02 3.61
C ILE A 517 -23.33 -23.13 4.33
N THR A 518 -22.72 -24.31 4.46
CA THR A 518 -23.37 -25.53 4.95
C THR A 518 -22.96 -25.95 6.38
N ARG A 519 -21.95 -25.32 7.00
CA ARG A 519 -21.45 -25.72 8.33
C ARG A 519 -22.42 -25.40 9.47
N LEU A 520 -22.70 -26.43 10.27
CA LEU A 520 -23.31 -26.35 11.60
C LEU A 520 -22.20 -26.13 12.66
N PRO A 521 -22.41 -25.30 13.70
CA PRO A 521 -21.34 -24.89 14.61
C PRO A 521 -21.05 -25.92 15.71
N TYR A 522 -19.79 -26.32 15.90
CA TYR A 522 -19.30 -27.06 17.07
C TYR A 522 -18.00 -26.45 17.64
N GLY A 523 -17.82 -26.57 18.96
CA GLY A 523 -16.99 -25.72 19.84
C GLY A 523 -15.46 -25.81 19.72
N GLN A 524 -14.78 -24.73 20.12
CA GLN A 524 -13.31 -24.55 20.02
C GLN A 524 -12.62 -24.59 21.40
N LYS A 525 -11.50 -25.32 21.51
CA LYS A 525 -10.55 -25.29 22.65
C LYS A 525 -9.27 -24.50 22.29
N LYS A 526 -8.70 -23.77 23.25
CA LYS A 526 -7.51 -22.88 23.12
C LYS A 526 -6.17 -23.64 23.20
N LYS A 527 -5.15 -23.18 22.45
CA LYS A 527 -3.74 -23.65 22.51
C LYS A 527 -2.80 -22.67 23.24
N LYS A 528 -1.77 -23.21 23.91
CA LYS A 528 -0.67 -22.52 24.65
C LYS A 528 0.56 -22.26 23.75
N GLY A 529 1.42 -21.31 24.17
CA GLY A 529 2.38 -20.54 23.36
C GLY A 529 3.82 -21.05 23.20
N THR A 530 4.62 -20.21 22.55
CA THR A 530 5.84 -20.48 21.76
C THR A 530 7.15 -20.04 22.44
N ILE A 531 8.32 -20.60 22.03
CA ILE A 531 9.68 -20.28 22.50
C ILE A 531 10.52 -19.72 21.32
N ASP A 532 11.23 -18.62 21.53
CA ASP A 532 12.06 -17.89 20.56
C ASP A 532 13.48 -18.51 20.37
N VAL A 533 13.98 -18.56 19.12
CA VAL A 533 15.38 -18.93 18.78
C VAL A 533 16.03 -17.78 17.99
N ASP A 534 17.33 -17.52 18.20
CA ASP A 534 18.13 -16.50 17.50
C ASP A 534 19.08 -17.17 16.50
N LEU A 535 19.29 -16.56 15.32
CA LEU A 535 20.11 -17.10 14.23
C LEU A 535 21.58 -16.65 14.26
N PHE A 536 21.99 -15.92 15.30
CA PHE A 536 23.32 -15.33 15.41
C PHE A 536 24.07 -15.70 16.70
N GLU A 537 23.71 -16.83 17.32
CA GLU A 537 24.55 -17.50 18.35
C GLU A 537 25.08 -18.85 17.87
#